data_AF-A0A947J7C6-F1
#
_entry.id   AF-A0A947J7C6-F1
#
_cell.length_a   1.000
_cell.length_b   1.000
_cell.length_c   1.000
_cell.angle_alpha   90.00
_cell.angle_beta   90.00
_cell.angle_gamma   90.00
#
_symmetry.space_group_name_H-M   'P 1'
#
loop_
_entity.id
_entity.type
_entity.pdbx_description
1 polymer ?
#
loop_
_entity_poly.entity_id
_entity_poly.type
_entity_poly.pdbx_seq_one_letter_code
_entity_poly.pdbx_strand_id
1 'polypeptide(L)'
;DDKTTEWSVDDWWFHVSAQDCEAQGEYDVYTRCGRTRPLWSGKPNFAPDPDSVPLGAIEVRIPLSMVGILPGDVFGLALRVLAWPSDTLGHWPAGAAIASPATWGEAVLLPAE
;
A
#
# COMPACT_ATOMS: atom_id res chain seq x y z
N ASP A 1 0.33 -6.79 15.12
CA ASP A 1 1.02 -7.70 14.20
C ASP A 1 0.75 -9.12 14.66
N ASP A 2 -0.30 -9.72 14.13
CA ASP A 2 -0.67 -11.11 14.40
C ASP A 2 -0.04 -12.09 13.39
N LYS A 3 0.72 -11.59 12.40
CA LYS A 3 1.43 -12.35 11.36
C LYS A 3 0.57 -13.47 10.76
N THR A 4 -0.72 -13.21 10.54
CA THR A 4 -1.64 -14.20 9.97
C THR A 4 -1.32 -14.47 8.51
N THR A 5 -1.60 -15.69 8.05
CA THR A 5 -1.41 -16.05 6.65
C THR A 5 -2.45 -15.42 5.73
N GLU A 6 -3.56 -14.93 6.30
CA GLU A 6 -4.72 -14.34 5.63
C GLU A 6 -4.96 -12.92 6.13
N TRP A 7 -5.62 -12.11 5.30
CA TRP A 7 -6.00 -10.75 5.63
C TRP A 7 -7.06 -10.71 6.73
N SER A 8 -6.86 -9.84 7.72
CA SER A 8 -7.75 -9.64 8.87
C SER A 8 -8.38 -8.24 8.87
N VAL A 9 -9.44 -8.05 9.65
CA VAL A 9 -10.22 -6.79 9.67
C VAL A 9 -9.44 -5.54 10.07
N ASP A 10 -8.24 -5.68 10.62
CA ASP A 10 -7.31 -4.60 10.95
C ASP A 10 -6.22 -4.36 9.89
N ASP A 11 -6.13 -5.23 8.87
CA ASP A 11 -5.24 -5.04 7.73
C ASP A 11 -5.79 -4.05 6.70
N TRP A 12 -4.89 -3.27 6.12
CA TRP A 12 -5.21 -2.27 5.10
C TRP A 12 -4.46 -2.49 3.80
N TRP A 13 -5.21 -2.52 2.71
CA TRP A 13 -4.67 -2.56 1.35
C TRP A 13 -4.83 -1.19 0.71
N PHE A 14 -3.75 -0.69 0.12
CA PHE A 14 -3.73 0.55 -0.66
C PHE A 14 -3.11 0.28 -2.02
N HIS A 15 -3.71 0.84 -3.07
CA HIS A 15 -3.25 0.69 -4.44
C HIS A 15 -3.32 2.00 -5.20
N VAL A 16 -2.25 2.30 -5.93
CA VAL A 16 -2.09 3.50 -6.75
C VAL A 16 -1.83 3.05 -8.19
N SER A 17 -2.84 3.15 -9.06
CA SER A 17 -2.69 2.95 -10.50
C SER A 17 -3.90 3.49 -11.25
N ALA A 18 -3.78 4.66 -11.85
CA ALA A 18 -4.84 5.44 -12.51
C ALA A 18 -6.01 5.88 -11.61
N GLN A 19 -6.28 5.13 -10.56
CA GLN A 19 -7.18 5.39 -9.47
C GLN A 19 -6.49 4.95 -8.18
N ASP A 20 -6.88 5.61 -7.10
CA ASP A 20 -6.49 5.24 -5.75
C ASP A 20 -7.57 4.30 -5.18
N CYS A 21 -7.19 3.08 -4.85
CA CYS A 21 -8.07 2.07 -4.28
C CYS A 21 -7.63 1.72 -2.87
N GLU A 22 -8.60 1.45 -1.98
CA GLU A 22 -8.31 0.96 -0.65
C GLU A 22 -9.32 -0.12 -0.22
N ALA A 23 -8.88 -1.02 0.64
CA ALA A 23 -9.75 -1.94 1.35
C ALA A 23 -9.20 -2.24 2.75
N GLN A 24 -10.10 -2.63 3.64
CA GLN A 24 -9.78 -3.07 5.00
C GLN A 24 -10.27 -4.51 5.13
N GLY A 25 -9.41 -5.41 5.62
CA GLY A 25 -9.73 -6.85 5.70
C GLY A 25 -9.62 -7.64 4.40
N GLU A 26 -9.27 -7.00 3.29
CA GLU A 26 -9.28 -7.62 1.98
C GLU A 26 -8.14 -7.06 1.10
N TYR A 27 -7.59 -7.91 0.25
CA TYR A 27 -6.57 -7.56 -0.74
C TYR A 27 -7.13 -7.61 -2.16
N ASP A 28 -6.56 -6.78 -3.04
CA ASP A 28 -6.86 -6.77 -4.48
C ASP A 28 -8.30 -6.36 -4.83
N VAL A 29 -8.87 -5.43 -4.05
CA VAL A 29 -10.27 -5.00 -4.16
C VAL A 29 -10.40 -3.73 -5.00
N TYR A 30 -10.59 -3.87 -6.31
CA TYR A 30 -10.74 -2.74 -7.23
C TYR A 30 -12.16 -2.14 -7.29
N THR A 31 -13.09 -2.57 -6.44
CA THR A 31 -14.45 -2.03 -6.37
C THR A 31 -14.55 -0.75 -5.54
N ARG A 32 -13.50 -0.40 -4.78
CA ARG A 32 -13.44 0.74 -3.86
C ARG A 32 -12.45 1.83 -4.30
N CYS A 33 -12.41 2.10 -5.60
CA CYS A 33 -11.47 3.04 -6.21
C CYS A 33 -12.08 4.43 -6.42
N GLY A 34 -11.23 5.45 -6.38
CA GLY A 34 -11.58 6.82 -6.75
C GLY A 34 -10.41 7.52 -7.41
N ARG A 35 -10.68 8.55 -8.22
CA ARG A 35 -9.60 9.40 -8.79
C ARG A 35 -8.77 10.08 -7.71
N THR A 36 -9.38 10.35 -6.57
CA THR A 36 -8.76 10.90 -5.37
C THR A 36 -9.44 10.30 -4.15
N ARG A 37 -8.69 10.05 -3.09
CA ARG A 37 -9.24 9.62 -1.79
C ARG A 37 -9.28 10.82 -0.83
N PRO A 38 -10.30 10.90 0.05
CA PRO A 38 -10.45 12.05 0.94
C PRO A 38 -9.43 12.06 2.08
N LEU A 39 -8.91 10.89 2.48
CA LEU A 39 -8.07 10.73 3.68
C LEU A 39 -6.60 10.46 3.37
N TRP A 40 -6.30 9.72 2.30
CA TRP A 40 -4.92 9.42 1.89
C TRP A 40 -4.71 9.84 0.43
N SER A 41 -3.46 9.83 -0.02
CA SER A 41 -3.15 10.15 -1.42
C SER A 41 -1.96 9.35 -1.95
N GLY A 42 -2.07 8.85 -3.19
CA GLY A 42 -0.95 8.41 -4.01
C GLY A 42 -0.58 9.47 -5.05
N LYS A 43 0.70 9.84 -5.17
CA LYS A 43 1.17 10.80 -6.17
C LYS A 43 2.51 10.36 -6.81
N PRO A 44 2.66 10.45 -8.13
CA PRO A 44 1.60 10.72 -9.09
C PRO A 44 0.66 9.51 -9.19
N ASN A 45 -0.64 9.76 -9.12
CA ASN A 45 -1.62 8.78 -9.57
C ASN A 45 -1.61 8.82 -11.10
N PHE A 46 -1.36 7.68 -11.74
CA PHE A 46 -1.12 7.60 -13.18
C PHE A 46 -2.23 8.34 -13.97
N ALA A 47 -1.90 9.37 -14.74
CA ALA A 47 -2.83 9.83 -15.76
C ALA A 47 -2.65 8.91 -16.97
N PRO A 48 -3.71 8.25 -17.48
CA PRO A 48 -3.61 7.47 -18.71
C PRO A 48 -3.39 8.42 -19.89
N ASP A 49 -2.15 8.85 -20.07
CA ASP A 49 -1.66 9.57 -21.23
C ASP A 49 -0.67 8.63 -21.95
N PRO A 50 -0.88 8.29 -23.23
CA PRO A 50 0.06 7.47 -23.99
C PRO A 50 1.47 8.10 -24.10
N ASP A 51 1.63 9.40 -23.83
CA ASP A 51 2.91 10.10 -23.78
C ASP A 51 3.48 10.22 -22.34
N SER A 52 2.85 9.55 -21.36
CA SER A 52 3.31 9.58 -19.97
C SER A 52 4.70 8.94 -19.82
N VAL A 53 5.64 9.74 -19.31
CA VAL A 53 7.00 9.32 -18.98
C VAL A 53 6.95 8.28 -17.85
N PRO A 54 7.82 7.24 -17.85
CA PRO A 54 7.94 6.31 -16.74
C PRO A 54 8.07 7.07 -15.41
N LEU A 55 7.23 6.72 -14.45
CA LEU A 55 7.24 7.35 -13.14
C LEU A 55 8.51 6.92 -12.39
N GLY A 56 9.40 7.87 -12.11
CA GLY A 56 10.63 7.60 -11.37
C GLY A 56 10.42 7.38 -9.86
N ALA A 57 9.29 7.83 -9.31
CA ALA A 57 8.92 7.67 -7.91
C ALA A 57 7.39 7.74 -7.73
N ILE A 58 6.90 7.08 -6.69
CA ILE A 58 5.52 7.17 -6.20
C ILE A 58 5.60 7.51 -4.71
N GLU A 59 4.85 8.52 -4.30
CA GLU A 59 4.69 8.96 -2.92
C GLU A 59 3.28 8.59 -2.44
N VAL A 60 3.21 7.92 -1.30
CA VAL A 60 1.94 7.54 -0.65
C VAL A 60 1.89 8.20 0.72
N ARG A 61 0.81 8.94 0.98
CA ARG A 61 0.55 9.59 2.27
C ARG A 61 -0.71 9.01 2.88
N ILE A 62 -0.58 8.28 3.98
CA ILE A 62 -1.68 7.66 4.73
C ILE A 62 -1.68 8.22 6.15
N PRO A 63 -2.78 8.80 6.65
CA PRO A 63 -2.88 9.20 8.05
C PRO A 63 -2.84 7.99 8.97
N LEU A 64 -2.02 8.03 10.02
CA LEU A 64 -1.91 6.91 10.98
C LEU A 64 -3.24 6.61 11.68
N SER A 65 -4.04 7.65 11.95
CA SER A 65 -5.38 7.51 12.53
C SER A 65 -6.35 6.73 11.64
N MET A 66 -6.11 6.67 10.33
CA MET A 66 -6.92 5.88 9.40
C MET A 66 -6.66 4.38 9.57
N VAL A 67 -5.40 4.01 9.82
CA VAL A 67 -4.94 2.63 9.95
C VAL A 67 -4.81 2.17 11.41
N GLY A 68 -5.21 3.01 12.37
CA GLY A 68 -5.20 2.68 13.79
C GLY A 68 -3.80 2.53 14.41
N ILE A 69 -2.76 3.11 13.78
CA ILE A 69 -1.37 3.03 14.25
C ILE A 69 -1.05 4.23 15.14
N LEU A 70 -0.42 4.00 16.29
CA LEU A 70 0.12 5.02 17.18
C LEU A 70 1.66 5.05 17.14
N PRO A 71 2.29 6.17 17.54
CA PRO A 71 3.74 6.22 17.71
C PRO A 71 4.23 5.15 18.70
N GLY A 72 5.27 4.40 18.31
CA GLY A 72 5.80 3.28 19.10
C GLY A 72 5.14 1.92 18.84
N ASP A 73 4.03 1.86 18.10
CA ASP A 73 3.43 0.59 17.69
C ASP A 73 4.33 -0.15 16.69
N VAL A 74 4.36 -1.48 16.82
CA VAL A 74 4.96 -2.37 15.82
C VAL A 74 3.86 -2.88 14.90
N PHE A 75 4.03 -2.67 13.60
CA PHE A 75 3.05 -3.05 12.57
C PHE A 75 3.71 -3.73 11.37
N GLY A 76 2.93 -4.54 10.66
CA GLY A 76 3.35 -5.17 9.42
C GLY A 76 3.30 -4.18 8.25
N LEU A 77 4.31 -4.20 7.39
CA LEU A 77 4.33 -3.43 6.15
C LEU A 77 4.93 -4.26 5.02
N ALA A 78 4.26 -4.25 3.88
CA ALA A 78 4.81 -4.73 2.63
C ALA A 78 4.43 -3.82 1.46
N LEU A 79 5.35 -3.70 0.50
CA LEU A 79 5.20 -2.85 -0.68
C LEU A 79 5.44 -3.70 -1.92
N ARG A 80 4.64 -3.48 -2.97
CA ARG A 80 4.83 -4.10 -4.28
C ARG A 80 4.67 -3.08 -5.38
N VAL A 81 5.63 -3.07 -6.29
CA VAL A 81 5.60 -2.24 -7.50
C VAL A 81 5.44 -3.16 -8.71
N LEU A 82 4.50 -2.81 -9.57
CA LEU A 82 4.16 -3.54 -10.79
C LEU A 82 4.38 -2.64 -12.01
N ALA A 83 4.86 -3.20 -13.11
CA ALA A 83 4.76 -2.64 -14.44
C ALA A 83 3.57 -3.30 -15.16
N TRP A 84 2.72 -2.49 -15.79
CA TRP A 84 1.62 -3.00 -16.59
C TRP A 84 2.17 -3.82 -17.79
N PRO A 85 1.58 -4.99 -18.13
CA PRO A 85 0.33 -5.52 -17.62
C PRO A 85 0.41 -6.33 -16.32
N SER A 86 1.54 -6.90 -15.94
CA SER A 86 1.64 -7.71 -14.70
C SER A 86 3.08 -7.96 -14.21
N ASP A 87 4.07 -7.26 -14.76
CA ASP A 87 5.45 -7.53 -14.44
C ASP A 87 5.77 -6.98 -13.05
N THR A 88 6.20 -7.85 -12.15
CA THR A 88 6.65 -7.41 -10.83
C THR A 88 8.01 -6.73 -10.95
N LEU A 89 8.08 -5.45 -10.60
CA LEU A 89 9.33 -4.70 -10.59
C LEU A 89 10.09 -4.88 -9.28
N GLY A 90 9.38 -5.05 -8.16
CA GLY A 90 10.02 -5.23 -6.87
C GLY A 90 9.05 -5.31 -5.71
N HIS A 91 9.48 -6.00 -4.66
CA HIS A 91 8.76 -6.16 -3.40
C HIS A 91 9.64 -5.70 -2.24
N TRP A 92 9.03 -5.17 -1.19
CA TRP A 92 9.66 -4.99 0.10
C TRP A 92 8.78 -5.56 1.21
N PRO A 93 9.36 -6.25 2.21
CA PRO A 93 10.72 -6.78 2.22
C PRO A 93 10.94 -7.83 1.12
N ALA A 94 12.20 -8.18 0.86
CA ALA A 94 12.51 -9.24 -0.11
C ALA A 94 11.85 -10.56 0.31
N GLY A 95 11.09 -11.18 -0.59
CA GLY A 95 10.35 -12.41 -0.31
C GLY A 95 8.95 -12.21 0.30
N ALA A 96 8.53 -10.97 0.58
CA ALA A 96 7.15 -10.71 1.00
C ALA A 96 6.16 -11.07 -0.11
N ALA A 97 5.09 -11.77 0.28
CA ALA A 97 3.89 -11.96 -0.51
C ALA A 97 2.82 -10.99 -0.01
N ILE A 98 2.44 -9.99 -0.81
CA ILE A 98 1.42 -8.99 -0.42
C ILE A 98 0.10 -9.65 0.00
N ALA A 99 -0.25 -10.78 -0.61
CA ALA A 99 -1.45 -11.54 -0.25
C ALA A 99 -1.36 -12.27 1.10
N SER A 100 -0.20 -12.29 1.78
CA SER A 100 0.02 -13.01 3.04
C SER A 100 0.73 -12.14 4.09
N PRO A 101 -0.03 -11.53 5.03
CA PRO A 101 0.49 -10.66 6.08
C PRO A 101 1.63 -11.27 6.92
N ALA A 102 1.63 -12.58 7.10
CA ALA A 102 2.68 -13.37 7.76
C ALA A 102 4.09 -13.12 7.20
N THR A 103 4.19 -12.68 5.95
CA THR A 103 5.46 -12.46 5.24
C THR A 103 5.90 -10.99 5.22
N TRP A 104 5.11 -10.08 5.81
CA TRP A 104 5.38 -8.66 5.80
C TRP A 104 6.49 -8.30 6.78
N GLY A 105 7.23 -7.24 6.46
CA GLY A 105 8.26 -6.71 7.33
C GLY A 105 7.64 -6.04 8.54
N GLU A 106 8.37 -6.00 9.65
CA GLU A 106 7.97 -5.21 10.81
C GLU A 106 8.48 -3.79 10.67
N ALA A 107 7.64 -2.83 11.01
CA ALA A 107 7.97 -1.42 11.06
C ALA A 107 7.54 -0.82 12.40
N VAL A 108 8.26 0.21 12.83
CA VAL A 108 7.94 1.01 14.02
C VAL A 108 8.12 2.48 13.68
N LEU A 109 7.20 3.32 14.16
CA LEU A 109 7.33 4.77 14.06
C LEU A 109 8.11 5.29 15.25
N LEU A 110 9.33 5.73 14.99
CA LEU A 110 10.17 6.39 15.98
C LEU A 110 9.79 7.87 16.10
N PRO A 111 9.94 8.47 17.29
CA PRO A 111 9.83 9.92 17.45
C PRO A 111 10.79 10.63 16.48
N ALA A 112 10.36 11.76 15.93
CA ALA A 112 11.28 12.63 15.20
C ALA A 112 12.36 13.17 16.16
N GLU A 113 13.63 13.02 15.77
CA GLU A 113 14.78 13.64 16.45
C GLU A 113 14.78 15.17 16.32
#